data_AF-A0A7V3RRC7-F1
#
_entry.id   AF-A0A7V3RRC7-F1
#
_cell.length_a   1.000
_cell.length_b   1.000
_cell.length_c   1.000
_cell.angle_alpha   90.00
_cell.angle_beta   90.00
_cell.angle_gamma   90.00
#
_symmetry.space_group_name_H-M   'P 1'
#
loop_
_entity.id
_entity.type
_entity.pdbx_description
1 polymer ?
#
loop_
_entity_poly.entity_id
_entity_poly.type
_entity_poly.pdbx_seq_one_letter_code
_entity_poly.pdbx_strand_id
1 'polypeptide(L)'
;APPRWQEFIRTDPLALRQATARFFVESVRLDLYLPWAVSSVRLPVLLLLAEQDRIIDNARTRAFVGRFPTADKEVHEYAGAHHTLEFEDNPEIFLTDLLRWLERRAGRVNAPV
;
A
#
# COMPACT_ATOMS: atom_id res chain seq x y z
N ALA A 1 11.76 5.98 8.27
CA ALA A 1 11.89 7.15 7.38
C ALA A 1 13.18 7.92 7.72
N PRO A 2 14.05 8.17 6.72
CA PRO A 2 15.25 9.01 6.83
C PRO A 2 14.97 10.44 7.35
N PRO A 3 15.96 11.14 7.97
CA PRO A 3 15.77 12.46 8.58
C PRO A 3 15.18 13.52 7.64
N ARG A 4 15.57 13.53 6.35
CA ARG A 4 15.02 14.48 5.36
C ARG A 4 13.50 14.38 5.22
N TRP A 5 12.97 13.16 5.27
CA TRP A 5 11.54 12.90 5.09
C TRP A 5 10.76 13.16 6.39
N GLN A 6 11.37 12.90 7.54
CA GLN A 6 10.82 13.33 8.82
C GLN A 6 10.66 14.85 8.86
N GLU A 7 11.66 15.60 8.37
CA GLU A 7 11.59 17.06 8.29
C GLU A 7 10.50 17.52 7.33
N PHE A 8 10.44 16.93 6.13
CA PHE A 8 9.40 17.21 5.15
C PHE A 8 7.99 17.07 5.78
N ILE A 9 7.70 15.94 6.42
CA ILE A 9 6.41 15.70 7.09
C ILE A 9 6.18 16.71 8.22
N ARG A 10 7.22 17.04 8.99
CA ARG A 10 7.14 17.99 10.11
C ARG A 10 6.84 19.41 9.66
N THR A 11 7.29 19.82 8.48
CA THR A 11 7.11 21.19 7.97
C THR A 11 6.06 21.31 6.87
N ASP A 12 5.46 20.20 6.43
CA ASP A 12 4.45 20.21 5.37
C ASP A 12 3.22 21.05 5.77
N PRO A 13 2.96 22.18 5.07
CA PRO A 13 1.81 23.04 5.37
C PRO A 13 0.47 22.41 4.97
N LEU A 14 0.49 21.36 4.15
CA LEU A 14 -0.70 20.61 3.72
C LEU A 14 -0.97 19.40 4.63
N ALA A 15 -0.12 19.15 5.65
CA ALA A 15 -0.30 18.03 6.55
C ALA A 15 -1.55 18.18 7.42
N LEU A 16 -2.41 17.16 7.43
CA LEU A 16 -3.55 17.07 8.33
C LEU A 16 -3.04 16.76 9.77
N ARG A 17 -3.16 17.74 10.68
CA ARG A 17 -2.70 17.62 12.08
C ARG A 17 -3.81 17.27 13.07
N GLN A 18 -5.06 17.31 12.64
CA GLN A 18 -6.23 17.13 13.50
C GLN A 18 -7.23 16.19 12.84
N ALA A 19 -7.69 15.19 13.60
CA ALA A 19 -8.78 14.32 13.22
C ALA A 19 -10.05 14.72 13.99
N THR A 20 -11.20 14.71 13.33
CA THR A 20 -12.49 15.00 13.96
C THR A 20 -13.09 13.73 14.58
N ALA A 21 -14.05 13.86 15.50
CA ALA A 21 -14.79 12.70 16.01
C ALA A 21 -15.45 11.89 14.87
N ARG A 22 -15.98 12.58 13.86
CA ARG A 22 -16.56 11.95 12.67
C ARG A 22 -15.51 11.14 11.90
N PHE A 23 -14.28 11.63 11.76
CA PHE A 23 -13.20 10.89 11.12
C PHE A 23 -13.03 9.50 11.76
N PHE A 24 -12.92 9.45 13.10
CA PHE A 24 -12.77 8.17 13.81
C PHE A 24 -13.99 7.26 13.68
N VAL A 25 -15.21 7.83 13.71
CA VAL A 25 -16.44 7.05 13.48
C VAL A 25 -16.44 6.40 12.10
N GLU A 26 -16.03 7.14 11.05
CA GLU A 26 -15.95 6.58 9.70
C GLU A 26 -14.83 5.54 9.57
N SER A 27 -13.69 5.70 10.27
CA SER A 27 -12.65 4.65 10.32
C SER A 27 -13.21 3.34 10.86
N VAL A 28 -13.94 3.38 11.98
CA VAL A 28 -14.56 2.17 12.56
C VAL A 28 -15.63 1.59 11.63
N ARG A 29 -16.41 2.43 10.95
CA ARG A 29 -17.40 1.97 9.98
C ARG A 29 -16.76 1.23 8.80
N LEU A 30 -15.62 1.69 8.32
CA LEU A 30 -14.85 1.00 7.28
C LEU A 30 -14.40 -0.39 7.76
N ASP A 31 -13.89 -0.52 8.98
CA ASP A 31 -13.48 -1.80 9.55
C ASP A 31 -14.65 -2.81 9.61
N LEU A 32 -15.85 -2.34 9.98
CA LEU A 32 -17.06 -3.16 10.00
C LEU A 32 -17.56 -3.54 8.60
N TYR A 33 -17.26 -2.73 7.59
CA TYR A 33 -17.63 -2.96 6.20
C TYR A 33 -16.72 -3.98 5.49
N LEU A 34 -15.42 -4.00 5.80
CA LEU A 34 -14.41 -4.83 5.14
C LEU A 34 -14.77 -6.32 5.01
N PRO A 35 -15.32 -7.02 6.03
CA PRO A 35 -15.68 -8.43 5.91
C PRO A 35 -16.69 -8.73 4.80
N TRP A 36 -17.56 -7.77 4.47
CA TRP A 36 -18.54 -7.91 3.40
C TRP A 36 -17.92 -7.58 2.04
N ALA A 37 -17.16 -6.49 1.99
CA ALA A 37 -16.50 -5.98 0.78
C ALA A 37 -15.49 -6.95 0.18
N VAL A 38 -14.84 -7.78 1.02
CA VAL A 38 -13.81 -8.74 0.61
C VAL A 38 -14.28 -9.65 -0.53
N SER A 39 -15.57 -10.02 -0.52
CA SER A 39 -16.20 -10.92 -1.50
C SER A 39 -16.45 -10.28 -2.87
N SER A 40 -16.32 -8.95 -2.96
CA SER A 40 -16.58 -8.19 -4.18
C SER A 40 -15.32 -7.90 -5.00
N VAL A 41 -14.12 -8.17 -4.46
CA VAL A 41 -12.85 -7.86 -5.14
C VAL A 41 -12.50 -8.95 -6.16
N ARG A 42 -12.90 -8.74 -7.42
CA ARG A 42 -12.71 -9.69 -8.54
C ARG A 42 -11.65 -9.26 -9.56
N LEU A 43 -11.16 -8.03 -9.45
CA LEU A 43 -10.11 -7.52 -10.33
C LEU A 43 -8.72 -8.03 -9.88
N PRO A 44 -7.72 -8.03 -10.76
CA PRO A 44 -6.33 -8.24 -10.37
C PRO A 44 -5.87 -7.31 -9.25
N VAL A 45 -5.06 -7.82 -8.33
CA VAL A 45 -4.56 -7.04 -7.17
C VAL A 45 -3.04 -7.10 -7.07
N LEU A 46 -2.44 -5.93 -6.88
CA LEU A 46 -1.06 -5.76 -6.39
C LEU A 46 -1.11 -5.36 -4.92
N LEU A 47 -0.36 -6.07 -4.08
CA LEU A 47 -0.10 -5.67 -2.69
C LEU A 47 1.38 -5.37 -2.53
N LEU A 48 1.71 -4.15 -2.12
CA LEU A 48 3.06 -3.68 -1.87
C LEU A 48 3.21 -3.44 -0.37
N LEU A 49 4.17 -4.10 0.27
CA LEU A 49 4.39 -4.03 1.72
C LEU A 49 5.83 -3.64 2.04
N ALA A 50 6.00 -2.88 3.11
CA ALA A 50 7.30 -2.56 3.67
C ALA A 50 7.63 -3.56 4.80
N GLU A 51 8.80 -4.21 4.79
CA GLU A 51 9.13 -5.22 5.81
C GLU A 51 9.13 -4.63 7.23
N GLN A 52 9.61 -3.40 7.39
CA GLN A 52 9.71 -2.72 8.70
C GLN A 52 8.53 -1.79 8.94
N ASP A 53 7.35 -2.12 8.42
CA ASP A 53 6.14 -1.36 8.68
C ASP A 53 5.78 -1.38 10.18
N ARG A 54 5.57 -0.19 10.75
CA ARG A 54 5.19 0.01 12.15
C ARG A 54 3.79 0.59 12.32
N ILE A 55 3.09 0.82 11.22
CA ILE A 55 1.76 1.40 11.16
C ILE A 55 0.72 0.30 10.90
N ILE A 56 1.03 -0.67 10.03
CA ILE A 56 0.17 -1.83 9.77
C ILE A 56 0.82 -3.17 10.15
N ASP A 57 0.00 -4.21 10.24
CA ASP A 57 0.45 -5.60 10.38
C ASP A 57 0.47 -6.27 8.99
N ASN A 58 1.67 -6.53 8.46
CA ASN A 58 1.85 -7.14 7.13
C ASN A 58 1.21 -8.53 7.03
N ALA A 59 1.33 -9.35 8.08
CA ALA A 59 0.80 -10.70 8.08
C ALA A 59 -0.73 -10.70 8.02
N ARG A 60 -1.38 -9.85 8.82
CA ARG A 60 -2.84 -9.66 8.79
C ARG A 60 -3.31 -9.07 7.47
N THR A 61 -2.58 -8.10 6.93
CA THR A 61 -2.90 -7.48 5.63
C THR A 61 -2.82 -8.50 4.50
N ARG A 62 -1.75 -9.30 4.44
CA ARG A 62 -1.60 -10.40 3.47
C ARG A 62 -2.71 -11.43 3.61
N ALA A 63 -3.03 -11.83 4.83
CA ALA A 63 -4.11 -12.78 5.09
C ALA A 63 -5.48 -12.22 4.64
N PHE A 64 -5.72 -10.92 4.85
CA PHE A 64 -6.93 -10.26 4.40
C PHE A 64 -7.05 -10.23 2.87
N VAL A 65 -5.99 -9.81 2.16
CA VAL A 65 -5.95 -9.82 0.68
C VAL A 65 -6.07 -11.23 0.10
N GLY A 66 -5.55 -12.24 0.81
CA GLY A 66 -5.70 -13.65 0.44
C GLY A 66 -7.15 -14.09 0.31
N ARG A 67 -8.08 -13.44 1.02
CA ARG A 67 -9.53 -13.74 0.99
C ARG A 67 -10.24 -13.20 -0.26
N PHE A 68 -9.60 -12.36 -1.08
CA PHE A 68 -10.22 -11.85 -2.30
C PHE A 68 -10.48 -12.98 -3.31
N PRO A 69 -11.66 -13.02 -3.95
CA PRO A 69 -12.01 -14.06 -4.93
C PRO A 69 -11.14 -14.11 -6.18
N THR A 70 -10.53 -13.01 -6.58
CA THR A 70 -9.61 -12.96 -7.73
C THR A 70 -8.45 -13.94 -7.55
N ALA A 71 -8.10 -14.72 -8.58
CA ALA A 71 -6.92 -15.57 -8.54
C ALA A 71 -5.63 -14.79 -8.88
N ASP A 72 -5.75 -13.67 -9.59
CA ASP A 72 -4.64 -12.81 -9.97
C ASP A 72 -4.31 -11.85 -8.81
N LYS A 73 -3.41 -12.32 -7.94
CA LYS A 73 -2.89 -11.57 -6.80
C LYS A 73 -1.37 -11.63 -6.83
N GLU A 74 -0.74 -10.47 -6.72
CA GLU A 74 0.70 -10.33 -6.65
C GLU A 74 1.06 -9.58 -5.36
N VAL A 75 2.04 -10.10 -4.61
CA VAL A 75 2.47 -9.52 -3.33
C VAL A 75 3.97 -9.30 -3.39
N HIS A 76 4.40 -8.07 -3.13
CA HIS A 76 5.81 -7.71 -2.94
C HIS A 76 6.00 -7.19 -1.53
N GLU A 77 7.09 -7.61 -0.91
CA GLU A 77 7.52 -7.13 0.40
C GLU A 77 8.96 -6.64 0.29
N TYR A 78 9.17 -5.35 0.54
CA TYR A 78 10.45 -4.69 0.34
C TYR A 78 11.28 -4.77 1.62
N ALA A 79 12.37 -5.52 1.55
CA ALA A 79 13.28 -5.71 2.68
C ALA A 79 13.87 -4.39 3.16
N GLY A 80 13.90 -4.18 4.47
CA GLY A 80 14.42 -2.97 5.09
C GLY A 80 13.56 -1.70 4.94
N ALA A 81 12.52 -1.73 4.11
CA ALA A 81 11.70 -0.55 3.85
C ALA A 81 10.76 -0.23 5.02
N HIS A 82 10.42 1.04 5.19
CA HIS A 82 9.42 1.53 6.14
C HIS A 82 8.09 1.84 5.43
N HIS A 83 7.06 2.10 6.24
CA HIS A 83 5.66 2.26 5.81
C HIS A 83 5.44 3.10 4.53
N THR A 84 6.11 4.25 4.41
CA THR A 84 5.98 5.12 3.23
C THR A 84 7.11 4.81 2.25
N LEU A 85 6.85 3.92 1.30
CA LEU A 85 7.84 3.44 0.31
C LEU A 85 8.43 4.59 -0.53
N GLU A 86 7.63 5.64 -0.77
CA GLU A 86 8.04 6.88 -1.45
C GLU A 86 9.16 7.62 -0.72
N PHE A 87 9.28 7.40 0.60
CA PHE A 87 10.24 8.05 1.49
C PHE A 87 11.42 7.15 1.82
N GLU A 88 11.59 6.03 1.14
CA GLU A 88 12.83 5.26 1.23
C GLU A 88 13.97 5.96 0.48
N ASP A 89 15.20 5.51 0.70
CA ASP A 89 16.36 6.07 0.00
C ASP A 89 16.36 5.72 -1.50
N ASN A 90 15.76 4.58 -1.86
CA ASN A 90 15.61 4.12 -3.23
C ASN A 90 14.14 3.78 -3.56
N PRO A 91 13.27 4.78 -3.78
CA PRO A 91 11.85 4.56 -4.09
C PRO A 91 11.62 3.97 -5.48
N GLU A 92 12.62 4.02 -6.38
CA GLU A 92 12.51 3.51 -7.75
C GLU A 92 12.20 2.02 -7.83
N ILE A 93 12.58 1.25 -6.81
CA ILE A 93 12.35 -0.19 -6.77
C ILE A 93 10.83 -0.49 -6.81
N PHE A 94 10.07 0.05 -5.85
CA PHE A 94 8.64 -0.25 -5.78
C PHE A 94 7.86 0.38 -6.95
N LEU A 95 8.31 1.55 -7.42
CA LEU A 95 7.74 2.22 -8.59
C LEU A 95 7.93 1.39 -9.85
N THR A 96 9.11 0.80 -10.04
CA THR A 96 9.40 -0.09 -11.17
C THR A 96 8.49 -1.32 -11.13
N ASP A 97 8.31 -1.95 -9.97
CA ASP A 97 7.44 -3.13 -9.86
C ASP A 97 5.96 -2.79 -10.06
N LEU A 98 5.51 -1.62 -9.56
CA LEU A 98 4.19 -1.08 -9.86
C LEU A 98 3.98 -0.84 -11.36
N LEU A 99 4.94 -0.19 -12.03
CA LEU A 99 4.86 0.08 -13.46
C LEU A 99 4.82 -1.20 -14.28
N ARG A 100 5.71 -2.17 -14.00
CA ARG A 100 5.70 -3.48 -14.64
C ARG A 100 4.35 -4.19 -14.45
N TRP A 101 3.77 -4.11 -13.25
CA TRP A 101 2.47 -4.70 -12.96
C TRP A 101 1.34 -4.06 -13.78
N LEU A 102 1.38 -2.73 -13.95
CA LEU A 102 0.43 -1.98 -14.78
C LEU A 102 0.61 -2.29 -16.27
N GLU A 103 1.85 -2.33 -16.76
CA GLU A 103 2.18 -2.60 -18.16
C GLU A 103 1.69 -3.97 -18.62
N ARG A 104 1.89 -5.02 -17.79
CA ARG A 104 1.35 -6.36 -18.04
C ARG A 104 -0.17 -6.35 -18.23
N ARG A 105 -0.88 -5.45 -17.54
CA ARG A 105 -2.35 -5.34 -17.57
C ARG A 105 -2.87 -4.43 -18.67
N ALA A 106 -2.11 -3.42 -19.04
CA ALA A 106 -2.38 -2.55 -20.17
C ALA A 106 -2.10 -3.22 -21.53
N GLY A 107 -1.58 -4.46 -21.53
CA GLY A 107 -1.16 -5.17 -22.75
C GLY A 107 0.08 -4.56 -23.40
N ARG A 108 0.81 -3.69 -22.68
CA ARG A 108 2.07 -3.09 -23.12
C ARG A 108 3.21 -3.95 -22.64
N VAL A 109 3.50 -5.04 -23.37
CA VAL A 109 4.70 -5.85 -23.08
C VAL A 109 5.89 -5.16 -23.74
N ASN A 110 6.70 -4.43 -22.97
CA ASN A 110 8.06 -4.09 -23.40
C ASN A 110 9.00 -5.25 -23.03
N ALA A 111 9.75 -5.72 -24.03
CA ALA A 111 10.77 -6.75 -23.92
C ALA A 111 11.86 -6.36 -22.90
N PRO A 112 12.55 -7.34 -22.26
CA PRO A 112 13.57 -7.04 -21.27
C PRO A 112 14.76 -6.29 -21.88
N VAL A 113 15.26 -5.33 -21.12
CA VAL A 113 16.55 -4.64 -21.33
C VAL A 113 17.71 -5.62 -21.18
#